data_AF-A0A934YAN9-F1
#
_entry.id   AF-A0A934YAN9-F1
#
_cell.length_a   1.000
_cell.length_b   1.000
_cell.length_c   1.000
_cell.angle_alpha   90.00
_cell.angle_beta   90.00
_cell.angle_gamma   90.00
#
_symmetry.space_group_name_H-M   'P 1'
#
loop_
_entity.id
_entity.type
_entity.pdbx_description
1 polymer ?
#
loop_
_entity_poly.entity_id
_entity_poly.type
_entity_poly.pdbx_seq_one_letter_code
_entity_poly.pdbx_strand_id
1 'polypeptide(L)'
;MKNYVAEKKQRNITSLGIAVFISPILFIIISFIYLSWFLYEPEREFDRKRWVSDPALRYEMKEDIVDNRLLEGESKKQIIELIGRPDNSDSLNVWNYDLGSSSAGLGWQYNYLQLIFEMEKVKEVNNGSVMD
;
A
#
# COMPACT_ATOMS: atom_id res chain seq x y z
N MET A 1 10.73 57.94 23.18
CA MET A 1 11.57 57.13 22.27
C MET A 1 12.18 55.88 22.90
N LYS A 2 12.77 55.92 24.12
CA LYS A 2 13.37 54.72 24.77
C LYS A 2 12.42 53.53 24.93
N ASN A 3 11.17 53.76 25.35
CA ASN A 3 10.19 52.69 25.61
C ASN A 3 9.78 51.94 24.33
N TYR A 4 9.66 52.65 23.21
CA TYR A 4 9.35 52.08 21.89
C TYR A 4 10.45 51.14 21.37
N VAL A 5 11.71 51.48 21.61
CA VAL A 5 12.86 50.66 21.20
C VAL A 5 12.99 49.41 22.07
N ALA A 6 12.74 49.53 23.38
CA ALA A 6 12.76 48.40 24.30
C ALA A 6 11.63 47.38 24.01
N GLU A 7 10.41 47.87 23.78
CA GLU A 7 9.26 47.03 23.42
C GLU A 7 9.47 46.32 22.08
N LYS A 8 10.04 47.00 21.08
CA LYS A 8 10.40 46.41 19.78
C LYS A 8 11.49 45.33 19.93
N LYS A 9 12.52 45.58 20.75
CA LYS A 9 13.59 44.60 21.03
C LYS A 9 13.06 43.38 21.77
N GLN A 10 12.17 43.59 22.74
CA GLN A 10 11.56 42.51 23.53
C GLN A 10 10.61 41.65 22.69
N ARG A 11 9.80 42.27 21.82
CA ARG A 11 8.95 41.58 20.84
C ARG A 11 9.74 40.74 19.85
N ASN A 12 10.92 41.21 19.42
CA ASN A 12 11.77 40.47 18.50
C ASN A 12 12.46 39.27 19.17
N ILE A 13 12.80 39.35 20.46
CA ILE A 13 13.42 38.24 21.21
C ILE A 13 12.37 37.18 21.55
N THR A 14 11.16 37.58 21.93
CA THR A 14 10.07 36.62 22.16
C THR A 14 9.68 35.88 20.88
N SER A 15 9.60 36.57 19.73
CA SER A 15 9.38 35.90 18.46
C SER A 15 10.51 34.93 18.09
N LEU A 16 11.77 35.27 18.40
CA LEU A 16 12.91 34.40 18.13
C LEU A 16 12.88 33.12 18.99
N GLY A 17 12.59 33.26 20.29
CA GLY A 17 12.46 32.12 21.19
C GLY A 17 11.31 31.20 20.80
N ILE A 18 10.16 31.77 20.46
CA ILE A 18 9.01 31.02 19.95
C ILE A 18 9.39 30.26 18.67
N ALA A 19 10.09 30.88 17.72
CA ALA A 19 10.51 30.22 16.49
C ALA A 19 11.46 29.03 16.75
N VAL A 20 12.37 29.14 17.71
CA VAL A 20 13.30 28.05 18.08
C VAL A 20 12.58 26.82 18.61
N PHE A 21 11.45 26.99 19.31
CA PHE A 21 10.64 25.86 19.78
C PHE A 21 9.60 25.38 18.77
N ILE A 22 8.95 26.30 18.05
CA ILE A 22 7.92 25.96 17.06
C ILE A 22 8.54 25.28 15.83
N SER A 23 9.70 25.73 15.36
CA SER A 23 10.33 25.17 14.16
C SER A 23 10.59 23.65 14.24
N PRO A 24 11.22 23.09 15.29
CA PRO A 24 11.42 21.65 15.38
C PRO A 24 10.10 20.88 15.53
N ILE A 25 9.10 21.45 16.21
CA ILE A 25 7.78 20.83 16.34
C ILE A 25 7.09 20.74 14.96
N LEU A 26 7.07 21.85 14.21
CA LEU A 26 6.52 21.86 12.85
C LEU A 26 7.27 20.90 11.93
N PHE A 27 8.60 20.85 12.04
CA PHE A 27 9.41 19.90 11.28
C PHE A 27 8.99 18.46 11.56
N ILE A 28 8.86 18.06 12.84
CA ILE A 28 8.43 16.71 13.23
C ILE A 28 7.02 16.42 12.68
N ILE A 29 6.08 17.35 12.78
CA ILE A 29 4.71 17.16 12.30
C ILE A 29 4.68 16.96 10.77
N ILE A 30 5.38 17.82 10.02
CA ILE A 30 5.43 17.74 8.55
C ILE A 30 6.13 16.45 8.12
N SER A 31 7.26 16.10 8.76
CA SER A 31 7.95 14.83 8.50
C SER A 31 7.05 13.63 8.79
N PHE A 32 6.28 13.67 9.88
CA PHE A 32 5.33 12.60 10.20
C PHE A 32 4.24 12.49 9.14
N ILE A 33 3.61 13.59 8.74
CA ILE A 33 2.59 13.58 7.66
C ILE A 33 3.16 13.03 6.36
N TYR A 34 4.36 13.47 5.97
CA TYR A 34 5.02 13.01 4.75
C TYR A 34 5.34 11.52 4.81
N LEU A 35 5.88 11.04 5.92
CA LEU A 35 6.15 9.62 6.13
C LEU A 35 4.86 8.80 6.14
N SER A 36 3.81 9.25 6.81
CA SER A 36 2.52 8.56 6.80
C SER A 36 1.94 8.45 5.39
N TRP A 37 2.03 9.51 4.58
CA TRP A 37 1.58 9.46 3.19
C TRP A 37 2.43 8.51 2.35
N PHE A 38 3.75 8.56 2.50
CA PHE A 38 4.69 7.75 1.74
C PHE A 38 4.61 6.25 2.07
N LEU A 39 4.30 5.92 3.32
CA LEU A 39 4.17 4.56 3.84
C LEU A 39 2.75 3.98 3.69
N TYR A 40 1.79 4.77 3.21
CA TYR A 40 0.42 4.31 3.07
C TYR A 40 0.28 3.40 1.85
N GLU A 41 -0.09 2.15 2.09
CA GLU A 41 -0.54 1.23 1.04
C GLU A 41 -2.08 1.23 0.98
N PRO A 42 -2.68 1.65 -0.14
CA PRO A 42 -4.13 1.63 -0.27
C PRO A 42 -4.65 0.19 -0.40
N GLU A 43 -5.57 -0.17 0.47
CA GLU A 43 -6.40 -1.38 0.35
C GLU A 43 -7.75 -1.03 -0.28
N ARG A 44 -8.26 -1.92 -1.14
CA ARG A 44 -9.50 -1.72 -1.90
C ARG A 44 -10.27 -3.01 -2.04
N GLU A 45 -11.59 -2.87 -2.11
CA GLU A 45 -12.48 -3.95 -2.54
C GLU A 45 -12.14 -4.39 -3.96
N PHE A 46 -12.31 -5.68 -4.22
CA PHE A 46 -12.06 -6.31 -5.50
C PHE A 46 -13.01 -5.75 -6.56
N ASP A 47 -12.44 -5.08 -7.56
CA ASP A 47 -13.15 -4.67 -8.77
C ASP A 47 -12.52 -5.33 -10.00
N ARG A 48 -13.32 -6.16 -10.69
CA ARG A 48 -12.85 -6.91 -11.86
C ARG A 48 -12.38 -5.99 -12.99
N LYS A 49 -13.00 -4.83 -13.20
CA LYS A 49 -12.60 -3.92 -14.29
C LYS A 49 -11.21 -3.37 -14.00
N ARG A 50 -10.98 -2.94 -12.75
CA ARG A 50 -9.71 -2.42 -12.28
C ARG A 50 -8.61 -3.46 -12.26
N TRP A 51 -8.93 -4.66 -11.81
CA TRP A 51 -8.00 -5.81 -11.84
C TRP A 51 -7.45 -6.06 -13.25
N VAL A 52 -8.29 -5.90 -14.27
CA VAL A 52 -7.89 -6.08 -15.67
C VAL A 52 -7.24 -4.83 -16.25
N SER A 53 -7.71 -3.62 -15.93
CA SER A 53 -7.18 -2.37 -16.49
C SER A 53 -5.82 -1.98 -15.94
N ASP A 54 -5.57 -2.27 -14.65
CA ASP A 54 -4.40 -1.79 -13.93
C ASP A 54 -3.64 -2.93 -13.23
N PRO A 55 -2.97 -3.83 -13.97
CA PRO A 55 -2.24 -4.96 -13.39
C PRO A 55 -1.22 -4.56 -12.31
N ALA A 56 -0.57 -3.40 -12.47
CA ALA A 56 0.43 -2.89 -11.54
C ALA A 56 -0.14 -2.45 -10.18
N LEU A 57 -1.46 -2.30 -10.06
CA LEU A 57 -2.16 -1.89 -8.83
C LEU A 57 -3.06 -3.01 -8.28
N ARG A 58 -2.92 -4.25 -8.76
CA ARG A 58 -3.72 -5.37 -8.25
C ARG A 58 -3.42 -5.67 -6.78
N TYR A 59 -2.22 -5.32 -6.31
CA TYR A 59 -1.83 -5.51 -4.91
C TYR A 59 -2.78 -4.78 -3.96
N GLU A 60 -3.40 -3.68 -4.39
CA GLU A 60 -4.39 -2.94 -3.59
C GLU A 60 -5.64 -3.79 -3.27
N MET A 61 -5.94 -4.82 -4.07
CA MET A 61 -7.13 -5.68 -3.92
C MET A 61 -6.81 -7.06 -3.32
N LYS A 62 -5.53 -7.35 -3.02
CA LYS A 62 -5.09 -8.70 -2.63
C LYS A 62 -5.66 -9.15 -1.29
N GLU A 63 -5.81 -8.23 -0.35
CA GLU A 63 -6.36 -8.52 0.98
C GLU A 63 -7.85 -8.84 0.89
N ASP A 64 -8.62 -8.04 0.15
CA ASP A 64 -10.06 -8.29 -0.06
C ASP A 64 -10.32 -9.67 -0.69
N ILE A 65 -9.50 -10.06 -1.67
CA ILE A 65 -9.59 -11.38 -2.30
C ILE A 65 -9.38 -12.52 -1.29
N VAL A 66 -8.41 -12.38 -0.39
CA VAL A 66 -8.05 -13.40 0.61
C VAL A 66 -9.05 -13.40 1.77
N ASP A 67 -9.28 -12.24 2.38
CA ASP A 67 -10.12 -12.09 3.57
C ASP A 67 -11.58 -12.47 3.31
N ASN A 68 -12.10 -12.09 2.14
CA ASN A 68 -13.46 -12.45 1.73
C ASN A 68 -13.54 -13.75 0.93
N ARG A 69 -12.42 -14.47 0.76
CA ARG A 69 -12.34 -15.79 0.11
C ARG A 69 -12.98 -15.82 -1.27
N LEU A 70 -12.82 -14.74 -2.03
CA LEU A 70 -13.56 -14.48 -3.27
C LEU A 70 -13.34 -15.53 -4.37
N LEU A 71 -12.26 -16.30 -4.26
CA LEU A 71 -11.83 -17.29 -5.25
C LEU A 71 -11.90 -18.73 -4.73
N GLU A 72 -12.15 -18.96 -3.44
CA GLU A 72 -12.21 -20.31 -2.87
C GLU A 72 -13.38 -21.11 -3.48
N GLY A 73 -13.12 -22.36 -3.89
CA GLY A 73 -14.12 -23.25 -4.48
C GLY A 73 -14.40 -23.02 -5.97
N GLU A 74 -13.90 -21.92 -6.55
CA GLU A 74 -14.01 -21.63 -7.98
C GLU A 74 -13.18 -22.60 -8.81
N SER A 75 -13.70 -23.00 -9.97
CA SER A 75 -12.96 -23.83 -10.92
C SER A 75 -11.90 -23.01 -11.67
N LYS A 76 -10.87 -23.67 -12.21
CA LYS A 76 -9.86 -23.03 -13.09
C LYS A 76 -10.49 -22.18 -14.21
N LYS A 77 -11.61 -22.63 -14.78
CA LYS A 77 -12.33 -21.87 -15.81
C LYS A 77 -12.95 -20.59 -15.25
N GLN A 78 -13.62 -20.67 -14.11
CA GLN A 78 -14.22 -19.52 -13.44
C GLN A 78 -13.16 -18.52 -13.00
N ILE A 79 -12.01 -18.98 -12.49
CA ILE A 79 -10.87 -18.12 -12.18
C ILE A 79 -10.40 -17.35 -13.42
N ILE A 80 -10.21 -18.02 -14.56
CA ILE A 80 -9.83 -17.36 -15.81
C ILE A 80 -10.88 -16.32 -16.24
N GLU A 81 -12.16 -16.60 -16.04
CA GLU A 81 -13.24 -15.65 -16.35
C GLU A 81 -13.29 -14.47 -15.36
N LEU A 82 -13.01 -14.69 -14.08
CA LEU A 82 -13.07 -13.69 -13.01
C LEU A 82 -11.85 -12.76 -13.04
N ILE A 83 -10.64 -13.32 -12.95
CA ILE A 83 -9.39 -12.57 -12.72
C ILE A 83 -8.36 -12.76 -13.84
N GLY A 84 -8.68 -13.53 -14.87
CA GLY A 84 -7.78 -13.77 -16.00
C GLY A 84 -6.81 -14.92 -15.79
N ARG A 85 -5.92 -15.11 -16.77
CA ARG A 85 -4.91 -16.17 -16.75
C ARG A 85 -3.76 -15.80 -15.79
N PRO A 86 -3.19 -16.79 -15.09
CA PRO A 86 -2.02 -16.55 -14.25
C PRO A 86 -0.79 -16.25 -15.09
N ASP A 87 0.16 -15.54 -14.51
CA ASP A 87 1.45 -15.23 -15.13
C ASP A 87 2.33 -16.49 -15.18
N ASN A 88 2.28 -17.30 -14.11
CA ASN A 88 2.96 -18.59 -14.04
C ASN A 88 2.00 -19.64 -13.46
N SER A 89 1.88 -20.77 -14.15
CA SER A 89 1.17 -21.95 -13.65
C SER A 89 2.14 -23.12 -13.55
N ASP A 90 2.64 -23.37 -12.35
CA ASP A 90 3.48 -24.55 -12.09
C ASP A 90 2.58 -25.73 -11.69
N SER A 91 3.04 -26.93 -12.08
CA SER A 91 2.52 -28.22 -11.59
C SER A 91 0.99 -28.38 -11.58
N LEU A 92 0.26 -27.85 -12.59
CA LEU A 92 -1.22 -27.90 -12.78
C LEU A 92 -2.09 -27.37 -11.64
N ASN A 93 -1.60 -27.31 -10.40
CA ASN A 93 -2.37 -27.08 -9.20
C ASN A 93 -1.89 -25.86 -8.41
N VAL A 94 -0.89 -25.12 -8.89
CA VAL A 94 -0.48 -23.85 -8.28
C VAL A 94 -0.43 -22.77 -9.36
N TRP A 95 -1.24 -21.73 -9.21
CA TRP A 95 -1.24 -20.57 -10.09
C TRP A 95 -0.75 -19.34 -9.34
N ASN A 96 0.19 -18.61 -9.93
CA ASN A 96 0.72 -17.38 -9.38
C ASN A 96 0.35 -16.20 -10.29
N TYR A 97 -0.14 -15.14 -9.67
CA TYR A 97 -0.45 -13.87 -10.29
C TYR A 97 0.49 -12.80 -9.74
N ASP A 98 1.13 -12.07 -10.65
CA ASP A 98 1.82 -10.82 -10.35
C ASP A 98 0.78 -9.73 -10.09
N LEU A 99 0.94 -9.05 -8.95
CA LEU A 99 0.05 -8.00 -8.50
C LEU A 99 0.65 -6.60 -8.63
N GLY A 100 1.87 -6.50 -9.14
CA GLY A 100 2.65 -5.27 -9.22
C GLY A 100 3.48 -4.99 -7.98
N SER A 101 4.12 -3.82 -8.00
CA SER A 101 5.04 -3.38 -6.95
C SER A 101 4.43 -2.33 -6.05
N SER A 102 4.75 -2.39 -4.77
CA SER A 102 4.35 -1.40 -3.78
C SER A 102 5.55 -0.96 -2.93
N SER A 103 5.33 0.01 -2.04
CA SER A 103 6.39 0.55 -1.18
C SER A 103 6.59 -0.37 0.03
N ALA A 104 7.82 -0.81 0.27
CA ALA A 104 8.20 -1.61 1.42
C ALA A 104 8.93 -0.74 2.45
N GLY A 105 8.31 0.36 2.86
CA GLY A 105 8.98 1.34 3.71
C GLY A 105 10.01 2.17 2.94
N LEU A 106 11.29 1.86 3.09
CA LEU A 106 12.39 2.54 2.36
C LEU A 106 12.81 1.78 1.08
N GLY A 107 12.11 0.72 0.71
CA GLY A 107 12.40 -0.10 -0.47
C GLY A 107 11.16 -0.38 -1.32
N TRP A 108 11.32 -1.29 -2.28
CA TRP A 108 10.24 -1.81 -3.12
C TRP A 108 9.94 -3.25 -2.75
N GLN A 109 8.68 -3.64 -2.87
CA GLN A 109 8.28 -5.04 -2.82
C GLN A 109 7.47 -5.42 -4.05
N TYR A 110 7.60 -6.66 -4.48
CA TYR A 110 6.81 -7.28 -5.52
C TYR A 110 5.73 -8.13 -4.87
N ASN A 111 4.47 -7.87 -5.21
CA ASN A 111 3.33 -8.53 -4.60
C ASN A 111 2.84 -9.66 -5.50
N TYR A 112 2.38 -10.76 -4.91
CA TYR A 112 1.83 -11.89 -5.63
C TYR A 112 0.57 -12.45 -4.96
N LEU A 113 -0.28 -13.08 -5.77
CA LEU A 113 -1.39 -13.92 -5.34
C LEU A 113 -1.14 -15.34 -5.82
N GLN A 114 -1.26 -16.31 -4.92
CA GLN A 114 -1.08 -17.72 -5.19
C GLN A 114 -2.40 -18.47 -4.95
N LEU A 115 -2.84 -19.22 -5.95
CA LEU A 115 -3.99 -20.11 -5.87
C LEU A 115 -3.51 -21.56 -5.84
N ILE A 116 -3.93 -22.31 -4.83
CA ILE A 116 -3.67 -23.75 -4.71
C ILE A 116 -4.95 -24.49 -5.06
N PHE A 117 -4.87 -25.42 -6.01
CA PHE A 117 -6.00 -26.20 -6.49
C PHE A 117 -6.00 -27.62 -5.92
N GLU A 118 -7.20 -28.10 -5.59
CA GLU A 118 -7.49 -29.50 -5.29
C GLU A 118 -8.76 -29.89 -6.05
N MET A 119 -8.71 -31.05 -6.74
CA MET A 119 -9.84 -31.51 -7.58
C MET A 119 -10.36 -30.44 -8.56
N GLU A 120 -9.44 -29.75 -9.26
CA GLU A 120 -9.74 -28.69 -10.25
C GLU A 120 -10.43 -27.42 -9.71
N LYS A 121 -10.52 -27.27 -8.39
CA LYS A 121 -11.07 -26.09 -7.71
C LYS A 121 -10.05 -25.46 -6.77
N VAL A 122 -10.16 -24.16 -6.55
CA VAL A 122 -9.32 -23.46 -5.58
C VAL A 122 -9.64 -23.98 -4.18
N LYS A 123 -8.62 -24.50 -3.51
CA LYS A 123 -8.67 -24.90 -2.10
C LYS A 123 -8.27 -23.74 -1.20
N GLU A 124 -7.25 -23.00 -1.62
CA GLU A 124 -6.59 -22.00 -0.79
C GLU A 124 -6.09 -20.85 -1.68
N VAL A 125 -6.18 -19.64 -1.12
CA VAL A 125 -5.76 -18.40 -1.74
C VAL A 125 -4.79 -17.73 -0.78
N ASN A 126 -3.55 -17.57 -1.20
CA ASN A 126 -2.50 -16.96 -0.41
C ASN A 126 -2.01 -15.68 -1.10
N ASN A 127 -1.72 -14.65 -0.34
CA ASN A 127 -1.03 -13.47 -0.84
C ASN A 127 0.37 -13.36 -0.21
N GLY A 128 1.25 -12.58 -0.82
CA GLY A 128 2.55 -12.29 -0.25
C GLY A 128 3.30 -11.21 -1.01
N SER A 129 4.45 -10.85 -0.45
CA SER A 129 5.33 -9.83 -1.01
C SER A 129 6.79 -10.27 -0.89
N VAL A 130 7.60 -10.01 -1.91
CA VAL A 130 9.04 -10.25 -1.92
C VAL A 130 9.75 -8.90 -2.01
N MET A 131 10.65 -8.62 -1.06
CA MET A 131 11.47 -7.41 -1.10
C MET A 131 12.55 -7.52 -2.17
N ASP A 132 12.82 -6.40 -2.85
CA ASP A 132 13.98 -6.25 -3.74
C ASP A 132 15.30 -6.14 -2.95
#